data_AF-A0A2W5NSP8-F1
#
_entry.id   AF-A0A2W5NSP8-F1
#
_cell.length_a   1.000
_cell.length_b   1.000
_cell.length_c   1.000
_cell.angle_alpha   90.00
_cell.angle_beta   90.00
_cell.angle_gamma   90.00
#
_symmetry.space_group_name_H-M   'P 1'
#
loop_
_entity.id
_entity.type
_entity.pdbx_description
1 polymer ?
#
loop_
_entity_poly.entity_id
_entity_poly.type
_entity_poly.pdbx_seq_one_letter_code
_entity_poly.pdbx_strand_id
1 'polypeptide(L)'
;MGSQTWRCGSSYSDQPCPGGRPVAVDDARSSADRQAQDRRTRDVQRQADAMARERSALEHEAGRQRPALIAAPPAPATNPVPRETMAKSPKTHKPKKHAKGDTGAFTARDPSAAAADEGHKKKKNRTKG
;
A
#
# COMPACT_ATOMS: atom_id res chain seq x y z
N MET A 1 12.95 -34.36 17.14
CA MET A 1 13.99 -35.04 16.37
C MET A 1 14.92 -33.96 15.86
N GLY A 2 16.09 -33.80 16.47
CA GLY A 2 17.14 -32.93 15.92
C GLY A 2 17.88 -33.70 14.83
N SER A 3 18.16 -33.06 13.70
CA SER A 3 19.05 -33.61 12.67
C SER A 3 20.49 -33.47 13.15
N GLN A 4 21.29 -34.53 13.03
CA GLN A 4 22.69 -34.51 13.43
C GLN A 4 23.55 -34.01 12.26
N THR A 5 24.15 -32.83 12.43
CA THR A 5 24.99 -32.21 11.39
C THR A 5 26.47 -32.40 11.73
N TRP A 6 27.27 -32.64 10.70
CA TRP A 6 28.71 -32.88 10.74
C TRP A 6 29.45 -31.75 10.05
N ARG A 7 30.58 -31.31 10.63
CA ARG A 7 31.47 -30.35 9.98
C ARG A 7 32.59 -31.10 9.26
N CYS A 8 32.57 -31.02 7.93
CA CYS A 8 33.49 -31.67 7.02
C CYS A 8 34.47 -30.63 6.46
N GLY A 9 35.54 -30.32 7.21
CA GLY A 9 36.45 -29.24 6.85
C GLY A 9 35.77 -27.86 6.85
N SER A 10 35.54 -27.29 5.67
CA SER A 10 34.89 -25.98 5.47
C SER A 10 33.38 -26.05 5.21
N SER A 11 32.80 -27.24 5.06
CA SER A 11 31.37 -27.43 4.81
C SER A 11 30.66 -28.16 5.95
N TYR A 12 29.33 -28.09 5.95
CA TYR A 12 28.45 -28.85 6.83
C TYR A 12 27.72 -29.92 6.03
N SER A 13 27.45 -31.07 6.65
CA SER A 13 26.82 -32.23 6.03
C SER A 13 25.87 -32.90 7.03
N ASP A 14 24.72 -33.38 6.56
CA ASP A 14 23.81 -34.20 7.39
C ASP A 14 24.19 -35.68 7.41
N GLN A 15 25.22 -36.07 6.64
CA GLN A 15 25.85 -37.39 6.70
C GLN A 15 27.26 -37.31 7.32
N PRO A 16 27.70 -38.35 8.05
CA PRO A 16 29.06 -38.42 8.56
C PRO A 16 30.07 -38.47 7.42
N CYS A 17 31.18 -37.75 7.59
CA CYS A 17 32.25 -37.67 6.61
C CYS A 17 33.60 -38.05 7.25
N PRO A 18 34.57 -38.54 6.46
CA PRO A 18 35.90 -38.88 6.96
C PRO A 18 36.57 -37.65 7.58
N GLY A 19 36.97 -37.75 8.85
CA GLY A 19 37.55 -36.63 9.61
C GLY A 19 36.53 -35.54 10.02
N GLY A 20 35.24 -35.76 9.77
CA GLY A 20 34.17 -34.87 10.19
C GLY A 20 33.96 -34.90 11.69
N ARG A 21 33.68 -33.74 12.29
CA ARG A 21 33.32 -33.66 13.71
C ARG A 21 31.81 -33.46 13.84
N PRO A 22 31.12 -34.20 14.73
CA PRO A 22 29.71 -33.95 14.99
C PRO A 22 29.57 -32.57 15.62
N VAL A 23 28.63 -31.80 15.11
CA VAL A 23 28.27 -30.49 15.65
C VAL A 23 26.91 -30.62 16.30
N ALA A 24 26.83 -30.28 17.59
CA ALA A 24 25.55 -30.15 18.27
C ALA A 24 24.86 -28.90 17.72
N VAL A 25 23.96 -29.09 16.77
CA VAL A 25 23.07 -28.04 16.27
C VAL A 25 21.77 -28.16 17.03
N ASP A 26 21.49 -27.18 17.87
CA ASP A 26 20.19 -27.07 18.53
C ASP A 26 19.24 -26.26 17.63
N ASP A 27 18.70 -26.89 16.57
CA ASP A 27 17.55 -26.35 15.82
C ASP A 27 16.24 -26.76 16.51
N ALA A 28 16.14 -26.47 17.82
CA ALA A 28 14.89 -26.61 18.54
C ALA A 28 14.02 -25.39 18.23
N ARG A 29 13.34 -25.38 17.08
CA ARG A 29 12.21 -24.46 16.88
C ARG A 29 11.22 -24.72 17.99
N SER A 30 11.12 -23.77 18.92
CA SER A 30 10.29 -23.93 20.10
C SER A 30 8.84 -24.11 19.68
N SER A 31 8.04 -24.77 20.52
CA SER A 31 6.60 -24.89 20.26
C SER A 31 5.93 -23.52 20.14
N ALA A 32 6.42 -22.53 20.90
CA ALA A 32 5.97 -21.14 20.82
C ALA A 32 6.29 -20.50 19.47
N ASP A 33 7.50 -20.70 18.93
CA ASP A 33 7.87 -20.17 17.61
C ASP A 33 7.01 -20.76 16.50
N ARG A 34 6.74 -22.06 16.55
CA ARG A 34 5.83 -22.71 15.58
C ARG A 34 4.44 -22.11 15.64
N GLN A 35 3.87 -21.98 16.84
CA GLN A 35 2.55 -21.36 17.01
C GLN A 35 2.52 -19.91 16.54
N ALA A 36 3.59 -19.14 16.77
CA ALA A 36 3.69 -17.77 16.28
C ALA A 36 3.75 -17.72 14.74
N GLN A 37 4.49 -18.62 14.09
CA GLN A 37 4.53 -18.72 12.64
C GLN A 37 3.19 -19.17 12.05
N ASP A 38 2.50 -20.11 12.70
CA ASP A 38 1.18 -20.58 12.26
C ASP A 38 0.15 -19.44 12.33
N ARG A 39 0.18 -18.65 13.42
CA ARG A 39 -0.68 -17.46 13.55
C ARG A 39 -0.40 -16.46 12.44
N ARG A 40 0.87 -16.10 12.22
CA ARG A 40 1.28 -15.19 11.12
C ARG A 40 0.83 -15.70 9.77
N THR A 41 0.98 -17.00 9.50
CA THR A 41 0.57 -17.63 8.24
C THR A 41 -0.93 -17.48 8.04
N ARG A 42 -1.75 -17.78 9.06
CA ARG A 42 -3.21 -17.62 9.00
C ARG A 42 -3.59 -16.16 8.79
N ASP A 43 -2.88 -15.21 9.39
CA ASP A 43 -3.18 -13.79 9.28
C ASP A 43 -2.89 -13.29 7.85
N VAL A 44 -1.75 -13.67 7.28
CA VAL A 44 -1.38 -13.36 5.90
C VAL A 44 -2.37 -13.98 4.92
N GLN A 45 -2.80 -15.23 5.13
CA GLN A 45 -3.81 -15.89 4.30
C GLN A 45 -5.13 -15.10 4.31
N ARG A 46 -5.62 -14.69 5.49
CA ARG A 46 -6.85 -13.88 5.59
C ARG A 46 -6.73 -12.54 4.87
N GLN A 47 -5.58 -11.87 4.96
CA GLN A 47 -5.31 -10.62 4.26
C GLN A 47 -5.28 -10.83 2.74
N ALA A 48 -4.62 -11.89 2.27
CA ALA A 48 -4.57 -12.24 0.85
C ALA A 48 -5.97 -12.52 0.29
N ASP A 49 -6.79 -13.28 1.03
CA ASP A 49 -8.17 -13.58 0.63
C ASP A 49 -9.05 -12.33 0.59
N ALA A 50 -8.84 -11.38 1.51
CA ALA A 50 -9.54 -10.11 1.50
C ALA A 50 -9.19 -9.29 0.25
N MET A 51 -7.90 -9.15 -0.07
CA MET A 51 -7.45 -8.45 -1.28
C MET A 51 -7.94 -9.14 -2.56
N ALA A 52 -7.98 -10.47 -2.59
CA ALA A 52 -8.51 -11.22 -3.73
C ALA A 52 -10.00 -10.95 -3.96
N ARG A 53 -10.80 -10.89 -2.88
CA ARG A 53 -12.22 -10.53 -2.94
C ARG A 53 -12.42 -9.10 -3.41
N GLU A 54 -11.65 -8.16 -2.89
CA GLU A 54 -11.72 -6.75 -3.31
C GLU A 54 -11.38 -6.59 -4.79
N ARG A 55 -10.30 -7.25 -5.25
CA ARG A 55 -9.94 -7.28 -6.66
C ARG A 55 -11.07 -7.83 -7.53
N SER A 56 -11.62 -8.97 -7.14
CA SER A 56 -12.74 -9.59 -7.88
C SER A 56 -13.96 -8.68 -7.95
N ALA A 57 -14.29 -7.97 -6.86
CA ALA A 57 -15.39 -7.00 -6.84
C ALA A 57 -15.13 -5.81 -7.78
N LEU A 58 -13.91 -5.26 -7.79
CA LEU A 58 -13.53 -4.17 -8.68
C LEU A 58 -13.53 -4.60 -10.15
N GLU A 59 -13.02 -5.78 -10.46
CA GLU A 59 -13.05 -6.34 -11.81
C GLU A 59 -14.49 -6.58 -12.28
N HIS A 60 -15.36 -7.08 -11.40
CA HIS A 60 -16.78 -7.28 -11.70
C HIS A 60 -17.49 -5.96 -11.97
N GLU A 61 -17.24 -4.93 -11.16
CA GLU A 61 -17.80 -3.59 -11.38
C GLU A 61 -17.26 -2.95 -12.66
N ALA A 62 -15.94 -3.02 -12.89
CA ALA A 62 -15.31 -2.52 -14.10
C ALA A 62 -15.84 -3.23 -15.37
N GLY A 63 -16.14 -4.52 -15.30
CA GLY A 63 -16.76 -5.27 -16.40
C GLY A 63 -18.21 -4.87 -16.67
N ARG A 64 -18.95 -4.37 -15.67
CA ARG A 64 -20.29 -3.78 -15.86
C ARG A 64 -20.21 -2.39 -16.49
N GLN A 65 -19.15 -1.65 -16.19
CA GLN A 65 -18.92 -0.34 -16.80
C GLN A 65 -18.43 -0.53 -18.25
N ARG A 66 -19.10 0.13 -19.20
CA ARG A 66 -18.62 0.13 -20.59
C ARG A 66 -17.24 0.79 -20.61
N PRO A 67 -16.27 0.27 -21.38
CA PRO A 67 -14.95 0.89 -21.48
C PRO A 67 -15.13 2.36 -21.88
N ALA A 68 -14.52 3.26 -21.11
CA ALA A 68 -14.50 4.67 -21.46
C ALA A 68 -13.73 4.80 -22.79
N LEU A 69 -14.45 5.01 -23.88
CA LEU A 69 -13.85 5.32 -25.16
C LEU A 69 -13.21 6.71 -25.05
N ILE A 70 -11.90 6.75 -24.83
CA ILE A 70 -11.09 7.95 -25.01
C ILE A 70 -10.84 8.11 -26.51
N ALA A 71 -11.92 8.22 -27.28
CA ALA A 71 -11.87 8.64 -28.66
C ALA A 71 -12.14 10.14 -28.69
N ALA A 72 -11.42 10.88 -29.54
CA ALA A 72 -11.81 12.25 -29.85
C ALA A 72 -13.28 12.24 -30.33
N PRO A 73 -14.13 13.16 -29.85
CA PRO A 73 -15.50 13.21 -30.31
C PRO A 73 -15.51 13.27 -31.85
N PRO A 74 -16.37 12.49 -32.52
CA PRO A 74 -16.46 12.56 -33.97
C PRO A 74 -16.72 14.02 -34.36
N ALA A 75 -15.93 14.52 -35.31
CA ALA A 75 -16.13 15.86 -35.84
C ALA A 75 -17.61 16.00 -36.25
N PRO A 76 -18.30 17.09 -35.88
CA PRO A 76 -19.68 17.26 -36.26
C PRO A 76 -19.76 17.15 -37.78
N ALA A 77 -20.60 16.24 -38.27
CA ALA A 77 -20.85 16.12 -39.70
C ALA A 77 -21.27 17.50 -40.21
N THR A 78 -20.45 18.10 -41.06
CA THR A 78 -20.74 19.38 -41.71
C THR A 78 -21.84 19.14 -42.73
N ASN A 79 -23.09 19.07 -42.28
CA ASN A 79 -24.21 19.36 -43.15
C ASN A 79 -24.16 20.86 -43.44
N PRO A 80 -24.10 21.31 -44.71
CA PRO A 80 -24.16 22.73 -45.02
C PRO A 80 -25.53 23.26 -44.62
N VAL A 81 -25.60 23.96 -43.49
CA VAL A 81 -26.79 24.72 -43.09
C VAL A 81 -26.86 26.01 -43.91
N PRO A 82 -28.02 26.31 -44.55
CA PRO A 82 -28.26 27.65 -45.06
C PRO A 82 -28.24 28.65 -43.90
N ARG A 83 -27.45 29.71 -44.07
CA ARG A 83 -27.41 30.86 -43.17
C ARG A 83 -28.80 31.50 -43.12
N GLU A 84 -29.39 31.55 -41.93
CA GLU A 84 -30.28 32.59 -41.38
C GLU A 84 -31.02 31.94 -40.21
N THR A 85 -30.74 32.26 -38.95
CA THR A 85 -31.17 33.49 -38.29
C THR A 85 -30.52 33.53 -36.90
N MET A 86 -30.34 34.75 -36.39
CA MET A 86 -29.73 35.02 -35.09
C MET A 86 -30.56 34.44 -33.93
N ALA A 87 -29.93 33.63 -33.08
CA ALA A 87 -30.41 33.35 -31.73
C ALA A 87 -29.28 33.55 -30.71
N LYS A 88 -29.57 34.34 -29.68
CA LYS A 88 -28.62 34.79 -28.64
C LYS A 88 -27.87 33.62 -28.00
N SER A 89 -26.57 33.79 -27.82
CA SER A 89 -25.70 32.88 -27.08
C SER A 89 -26.15 32.80 -25.61
N PRO A 90 -26.35 31.59 -25.02
CA PRO A 90 -26.53 31.49 -23.57
C PRO A 90 -25.21 31.83 -22.86
N LYS A 91 -25.31 32.64 -21.80
CA LYS A 91 -24.18 33.04 -20.96
C LYS A 91 -23.59 31.80 -20.28
N THR A 92 -22.40 31.40 -20.67
CA THR A 92 -21.62 30.36 -19.99
C THR A 92 -21.13 30.90 -18.65
N HIS A 93 -21.58 30.27 -17.55
CA HIS A 93 -20.98 30.51 -16.24
C HIS A 93 -19.53 29.99 -16.27
N LYS A 94 -18.58 30.89 -15.98
CA LYS A 94 -17.17 30.53 -15.83
C LYS A 94 -17.02 29.57 -14.64
N PRO A 95 -16.35 28.42 -14.79
CA PRO A 95 -16.00 27.60 -13.64
C PRO A 95 -15.03 28.38 -12.74
N LYS A 96 -15.30 28.40 -11.44
CA LYS A 96 -14.38 28.97 -10.44
C LYS A 96 -13.09 28.17 -10.48
N LYS A 97 -11.95 28.85 -10.69
CA LYS A 97 -10.62 28.26 -10.51
C LYS A 97 -10.52 27.69 -9.09
N HIS A 98 -10.30 26.39 -8.98
CA HIS A 98 -9.85 25.79 -7.73
C HIS A 98 -8.45 26.35 -7.45
N ALA A 99 -8.27 26.94 -6.27
CA ALA A 99 -6.98 27.43 -5.83
C ALA A 99 -5.99 26.27 -5.80
N LYS A 100 -4.82 26.49 -6.40
CA LYS A 100 -3.68 25.58 -6.35
C LYS A 100 -3.07 25.71 -4.96
N GLY A 101 -3.43 24.79 -4.07
CA GLY A 101 -2.94 24.65 -2.70
C GLY A 101 -3.70 23.48 -2.12
N ASP A 102 -3.12 22.31 -1.99
CA ASP A 102 -1.99 22.02 -1.12
C ASP A 102 -1.23 20.86 -1.76
N THR A 103 0.00 21.08 -2.22
CA THR A 103 0.93 19.96 -2.38
C THR A 103 1.29 19.54 -0.98
N GLY A 104 0.42 18.71 -0.37
CA GLY A 104 0.64 18.12 0.92
C GLY A 104 1.96 17.39 0.89
N ALA A 105 3.00 18.08 1.36
CA ALA A 105 4.33 17.54 1.44
C ALA A 105 4.24 16.32 2.35
N PHE A 106 4.57 15.16 1.81
CA PHE A 106 4.66 13.93 2.57
C PHE A 106 5.69 14.14 3.68
N THR A 107 5.21 14.27 4.91
CA THR A 107 6.07 14.31 6.09
C THR A 107 6.10 12.92 6.69
N ALA A 108 7.21 12.21 6.48
CA ALA A 108 7.45 10.93 7.13
C ALA A 108 7.58 11.17 8.64
N ARG A 109 6.66 10.61 9.43
CA ARG A 109 6.82 10.57 10.90
C ARG A 109 7.68 9.37 11.25
N ASP A 110 8.88 9.66 11.74
CA ASP A 110 9.75 8.66 12.37
C ASP A 110 9.13 8.22 13.71
N PRO A 111 8.93 6.92 13.96
CA PRO A 111 8.34 6.44 15.21
C PRO A 111 9.19 6.78 16.44
N SER A 112 10.46 7.17 16.28
CA SER A 112 11.30 7.64 17.39
C SER A 112 10.96 9.06 17.87
N ALA A 113 10.22 9.86 17.09
CA ALA A 113 9.90 11.25 17.43
C ALA A 113 8.61 11.44 18.26
N ALA A 114 7.76 10.41 18.35
CA ALA A 114 6.50 10.47 19.10
C ALA A 114 6.68 10.46 20.63
N ALA A 115 7.89 10.21 21.14
CA ALA A 115 8.20 10.17 22.57
C ALA A 115 8.68 11.51 23.15
N ALA A 116 8.89 12.56 22.33
CA ALA A 116 9.50 13.82 22.77
C ALA A 116 8.53 15.02 22.87
N ASP A 117 7.25 14.88 22.50
CA ASP A 117 6.27 15.99 22.47
C ASP A 117 5.23 15.93 23.62
N GLU A 118 5.65 15.53 24.81
CA GLU A 118 4.84 15.61 26.05
C GLU A 118 5.49 16.53 27.09
N GLY A 119 6.11 17.63 26.63
CA GLY A 119 6.98 18.46 27.47
C GLY A 119 6.79 19.97 27.41
N HIS A 120 5.89 20.53 26.59
CA HIS A 120 5.92 21.97 26.34
C HIS A 120 4.55 22.66 26.16
N LYS A 121 3.65 22.60 27.16
CA LYS A 121 2.48 23.50 27.22
C LYS A 121 1.90 23.71 28.62
N LYS A 122 2.54 24.56 29.46
CA LYS A 122 1.87 25.57 30.33
C LYS A 122 2.86 26.35 31.22
N LYS A 123 3.45 27.43 30.69
CA LYS A 123 3.90 28.58 31.49
C LYS A 123 3.75 29.87 30.69
N LYS A 124 2.59 30.50 30.80
CA LYS A 124 2.40 31.96 30.70
C LYS A 124 0.94 32.25 30.98
N ASN A 125 0.66 32.88 32.12
CA ASN A 125 -0.39 33.89 32.32
C ASN A 125 0.13 34.78 33.44
N ARG A 126 0.86 35.84 33.06
CA ARG A 126 1.33 36.92 33.95
C ARG A 126 0.70 38.21 33.43
N THR A 127 0.07 38.92 34.38
CA THR A 127 -0.32 40.35 34.36
C THR A 127 -1.67 40.73 33.73
N LYS A 128 -2.57 41.24 34.58
CA LYS A 128 -3.31 42.47 34.34
C LYS A 128 -3.29 43.29 35.63
N GLY A 129 -2.60 44.42 35.58
CA GLY A 129 -2.80 45.54 36.50
C GLY A 129 -3.87 46.48 35.95
#